data_AF-X1GFJ7-F1
#
_entry.id   AF-X1GFJ7-F1
#
_cell.length_a   1.000
_cell.length_b   1.000
_cell.length_c   1.000
_cell.angle_alpha   90.00
_cell.angle_beta   90.00
_cell.angle_gamma   90.00
#
_symmetry.space_group_name_H-M   'P 1'
#
loop_
_entity.id
_entity.type
_entity.pdbx_description
1 polymer ?
#
loop_
_entity_poly.entity_id
_entity_poly.type
_entity_poly.pdbx_seq_one_letter_code
_entity_poly.pdbx_strand_id
1 'polypeptide(L)' 'LMSLGASGQLGKALVFFPWKGLNVVREYVVPANPDTDLQGTQRGYLTTMVDAIHAAQALDPWPLDSN' A
#
# COMPACT_ATOMS: atom_id res chain seq x y z
N LEU A 1 -1.25 -32.51 14.85
CA LEU A 1 -1.55 -31.08 14.65
C LEU A 1 -2.87 -30.77 15.36
N MET A 2 -2.97 -29.66 16.09
CA MET A 2 -4.22 -29.20 16.73
C MET A 2 -5.37 -29.17 15.71
N SER A 3 -6.39 -30.01 15.92
CA SER A 3 -7.54 -30.20 15.01
C SER A 3 -8.67 -29.20 15.28
N LEU A 4 -8.33 -27.96 15.62
CA LEU A 4 -9.28 -26.87 15.79
C LEU A 4 -9.13 -25.96 14.58
N GLY A 5 -10.23 -25.71 13.86
CA GLY A 5 -10.30 -24.72 12.78
C GLY A 5 -10.22 -23.30 13.34
N ALA A 6 -9.06 -22.93 13.90
CA ALA A 6 -8.82 -21.60 14.42
C ALA A 6 -8.42 -20.68 13.26
N SER A 7 -9.10 -19.54 13.15
CA SER A 7 -8.75 -18.47 12.21
C SER A 7 -8.64 -17.16 12.97
N GLY A 8 -7.59 -16.39 12.72
CA GLY A 8 -7.39 -15.07 13.32
C GLY A 8 -6.05 -14.90 14.04
N GLN A 9 -5.85 -13.71 14.60
CA GLN A 9 -4.64 -13.35 15.33
C GLN A 9 -4.77 -13.64 16.82
N LEU A 10 -3.72 -14.18 17.43
CA LEU A 10 -3.57 -14.32 18.87
C LEU A 10 -2.48 -13.37 19.35
N GLY A 11 -2.87 -12.40 20.19
CA GLY A 11 -1.95 -11.52 20.91
C GLY A 11 -1.00 -10.70 20.04
N LYS A 12 -1.31 -10.45 18.76
CA LYS A 12 -0.38 -9.84 17.77
C LYS A 12 0.97 -10.55 17.71
N ALA A 13 0.99 -11.85 17.97
CA ALA A 13 2.19 -12.68 17.93
C ALA A 13 2.03 -13.80 16.90
N LEU A 14 0.83 -14.40 16.81
CA LEU A 14 0.56 -15.54 15.94
C LEU A 14 -0.70 -15.30 15.12
N VAL A 15 -0.72 -15.78 13.87
CA VAL A 15 -1.88 -15.75 12.99
C VAL A 15 -2.17 -17.17 12.50
N PHE A 16 -3.37 -17.66 12.81
CA PHE A 16 -3.89 -18.96 12.39
C PHE A 16 -4.75 -18.81 11.14
N PHE A 17 -4.49 -19.62 10.12
CA PHE A 17 -5.31 -19.65 8.89
C PHE A 17 -5.05 -20.95 8.11
N PRO A 18 -6.01 -21.39 7.27
CA PRO A 18 -5.76 -22.48 6.33
C PRO A 18 -4.90 -22.00 5.16
N TRP A 19 -3.84 -22.74 4.82
CA TRP A 19 -3.02 -22.50 3.64
C TRP A 19 -2.85 -23.78 2.83
N LYS A 20 -3.30 -23.76 1.57
CA LYS A 20 -3.22 -24.92 0.66
C LYS A 20 -3.69 -26.24 1.28
N GLY A 21 -4.79 -26.22 2.03
CA GLY A 21 -5.36 -27.40 2.69
C GLY A 21 -4.70 -27.82 4.02
N LEU A 22 -3.72 -27.06 4.50
CA LEU A 22 -3.05 -27.28 5.79
C LEU A 22 -3.45 -26.20 6.80
N ASN A 23 -3.61 -26.58 8.07
CA ASN A 23 -3.76 -25.63 9.17
C ASN A 23 -2.38 -25.12 9.58
N VAL A 24 -2.07 -23.87 9.25
CA VAL A 24 -0.74 -23.27 9.48
C VAL A 24 -0.83 -22.13 10.49
N VAL A 25 0.30 -21.88 11.14
CA VAL A 25 0.51 -20.76 12.05
C VAL A 25 1.71 -19.97 11.55
N ARG A 26 1.57 -18.65 11.48
CA ARG A 26 2.69 -17.75 11.19
C ARG A 26 2.86 -16.71 12.28
N GLU A 27 4.06 -16.18 12.39
CA GLU A 27 4.33 -14.99 13.19
C GLU A 27 3.54 -13.79 12.65
N TYR A 28 3.01 -12.98 13.57
CA TYR A 28 2.40 -11.72 13.24
C TYR A 28 3.49 -10.70 12.88
N VAL A 29 3.64 -10.46 11.58
CA VAL A 29 4.57 -9.46 11.05
C VAL A 29 3.78 -8.24 10.62
N VAL A 30 4.06 -7.09 11.24
CA VAL A 30 3.67 -5.79 10.71
C VAL A 30 4.74 -5.36 9.72
N PRO A 31 4.44 -5.22 8.42
CA PRO A 31 5.41 -4.74 7.46
C PRO A 31 5.85 -3.32 7.84
N ALA A 32 7.17 -3.08 7.82
CA ALA A 32 7.67 -1.72 7.96
C ALA A 32 7.31 -0.92 6.70
N ASN A 33 6.75 0.28 6.88
CA ASN A 33 6.66 1.30 5.82
C ASN A 33 7.37 2.58 6.30
N PRO A 34 8.71 2.64 6.23
CA PRO A 34 9.45 3.79 6.69
C PRO A 34 9.19 5.00 5.79
N ASP A 35 8.98 6.18 6.36
CA ASP A 35 8.93 7.44 5.62
C ASP A 35 10.33 8.06 5.59
N THR A 36 11.15 7.67 4.60
CA THR A 36 12.53 8.15 4.49
C THR A 36 12.64 9.39 3.60
N ASP A 37 13.65 10.22 3.85
CA ASP A 37 13.92 11.43 3.06
C ASP A 37 14.04 11.15 1.55
N LEU A 38 14.66 10.03 1.18
CA LEU A 38 14.78 9.61 -0.22
C LEU A 38 13.42 9.27 -0.85
N GLN A 39 12.51 8.65 -0.08
CA GLN A 39 11.16 8.40 -0.56
C GLN A 39 10.35 9.69 -0.67
N GLY A 40 10.49 10.59 0.31
CA GLY A 40 9.90 11.92 0.26
C GLY A 40 10.38 12.72 -0.95
N THR A 41 11.67 12.63 -1.27
CA THR A 41 12.28 13.26 -2.46
C THR A 41 11.63 12.74 -3.75
N GLN A 42 11.47 11.42 -3.88
CA GLN A 42 10.81 10.84 -5.06
C GLN A 42 9.33 11.25 -5.17
N ARG A 43 8.60 11.25 -4.05
CA ARG A 43 7.22 11.77 -4.01
C ARG A 43 7.15 13.24 -4.41
N GLY A 44 8.10 14.05 -3.94
CA GLY A 44 8.22 15.47 -4.28
C GLY A 44 8.41 15.71 -5.78
N TYR A 45 9.28 14.94 -6.45
CA TYR A 45 9.43 15.02 -7.91
C TYR A 45 8.13 14.73 -8.64
N LEU A 46 7.39 13.70 -8.22
CA LEU A 46 6.11 13.38 -8.83
C LEU A 46 5.09 14.50 -8.64
N THR A 47 4.99 15.07 -7.44
CA THR A 47 4.12 16.23 -7.17
C THR A 47 4.47 17.40 -8.08
N THR A 48 5.75 17.77 -8.18
CA THR A 48 6.19 18.87 -9.07
C THR A 48 5.87 18.60 -10.54
N MET A 49 6.05 17.36 -11.01
CA MET A 49 5.71 17.00 -12.39
C MET A 49 4.21 17.10 -12.67
N VAL A 50 3.37 16.64 -11.73
CA VAL A 50 1.91 16.72 -11.84
C VAL A 50 1.44 18.17 -11.87
N ASP A 51 1.99 19.02 -11.00
CA ASP A 51 1.66 20.46 -10.99
C ASP A 51 2.03 21.14 -12.32
N ALA A 52 3.16 20.77 -12.92
CA ALA A 52 3.57 21.28 -14.22
C ALA A 52 2.63 20.82 -15.35
N ILE A 53 2.16 19.58 -15.31
CA ILE A 53 1.17 19.06 -16.27
C ILE A 53 -0.15 19.81 -16.13
N HIS A 54 -0.64 19.99 -14.90
CA HIS A 54 -1.88 20.75 -14.67
C HIS A 54 -1.77 22.20 -15.14
N ALA A 55 -0.63 22.85 -14.91
CA ALA A 55 -0.38 24.19 -15.42
C ALA A 55 -0.38 24.25 -16.96
N ALA A 56 0.22 23.25 -17.62
CA ALA A 56 0.20 23.17 -19.09
C ALA A 56 -1.21 22.93 -19.65
N GLN A 57 -1.98 22.03 -19.02
CA GLN A 57 -3.37 21.76 -19.41
C GLN A 57 -4.27 22.99 -19.27
N ALA A 58 -4.09 23.78 -18.21
CA ALA A 58 -4.85 25.01 -18.00
C ALA A 58 -4.57 26.10 -19.05
N LEU A 59 -3.42 26.03 -19.74
CA LEU A 59 -3.02 26.95 -20.80
C LEU A 59 -3.38 26.44 -22.21
N ASP A 60 -3.89 25.21 -22.33
CA ASP A 60 -4.20 24.61 -23.62
C ASP A 60 -5.38 25.35 -24.29
N PRO A 61 -5.25 25.79 -25.55
CA PRO A 61 -6.36 26.37 -26.31
C PRO A 61 -7.60 25.46 -26.43
N TRP A 62 -7.44 24.15 -26.25
CA TRP A 62 -8.53 23.16 -26.30
C TRP A 62 -8.49 22.26 -25.05
N PRO A 63 -8.87 22.78 -23.88
CA PRO A 63 -8.67 22.08 -22.63
C PRO A 63 -9.62 20.86 -22.51
N LEU A 64 -9.13 19.78 -21.91
CA LEU A 64 -9.83 18.48 -21.84
C LEU A 64 -11.06 18.47 -20.91
N ASP A 65 -11.26 19.54 -20.13
CA ASP A 65 -12.34 19.72 -19.17
C ASP A 65 -13.51 20.57 -19.70
N SER A 66 -13.39 21.14 -20.91
CA SER A 66 -14.50 21.84 -21.56
C SER A 66 -15.39 20.87 -22.35
N ASN A 67 -16.42 20.31 -21.69
CA ASN A 67 -17.60 19.76 -22.37
C ASN A 67 -18.62 20.86 -22.69
#